data_AF-A0A933LXN7-F1
#
_entry.id   AF-A0A933LXN7-F1
#
_cell.length_a   1.000
_cell.length_b   1.000
_cell.length_c   1.000
_cell.angle_alpha   90.00
_cell.angle_beta   90.00
_cell.angle_gamma   90.00
#
_symmetry.space_group_name_H-M   'P 1'
#
loop_
_entity.id
_entity.type
_entity.pdbx_description
1 polymer ?
#
loop_
_entity_poly.entity_id
_entity_poly.type
_entity_poly.pdbx_seq_one_letter_code
_entity_poly.pdbx_strand_id
1 'polypeptide(L)'
;MDRGRGIGILFLGGLVALLAAAVRVADRASPPWPGDLALPRTREEILASGGRVVRDRGCEYCHRTEPGTPVEHPRANCQDCHAREGIADFLALPLARIAERRPGDWLRRFLRYPYPVRSNQPSRMPDLDLSDFEVEVLALYLEELGREQVQRQGSPGPEREESPDPARLAEGRRCFEEKGCAKCHAMGDSLPSEAISVEARAAPDLTLAWQRVRPGWLAGAIREGHRSMPWSAMPDDPAMGEEDARLLAWYVANAVPSPRPEVSYGEVQRIFDERCLACHYGPRADPPPTANPEGGAGWLATWGRHPRKLSLESYEDLVRGSTDDLGLRRPVVVRFAANSPLLAHLSGAKHPAMPFGLPPLPRAEYEKVEAWVLSGARGPSEQGGVTVHPPIEVGPGEKD
;
A
#
# COMPACT_ATOMS: atom_id res chain seq x y z
N MET A 1 22.14 -2.51 72.44
CA MET A 1 20.83 -2.06 71.93
C MET A 1 20.88 -0.54 71.99
N ASP A 2 20.78 0.25 70.92
CA ASP A 2 20.34 0.05 69.55
C ASP A 2 20.92 1.21 68.70
N ARG A 3 21.24 0.96 67.42
CA ARG A 3 21.74 1.97 66.47
C ARG A 3 20.58 2.39 65.55
N GLY A 4 19.96 3.54 65.83
CA GLY A 4 19.03 4.18 64.90
C GLY A 4 19.76 4.96 63.80
N ARG A 5 19.73 4.46 62.56
CA ARG A 5 20.16 5.20 61.36
C ARG A 5 18.96 5.96 60.78
N GLY A 6 19.05 7.29 60.72
CA GLY A 6 18.15 8.12 59.91
C GLY A 6 18.48 8.00 58.43
N ILE A 7 17.50 7.57 57.63
CA ILE A 7 17.54 7.63 56.16
C ILE A 7 16.71 8.86 55.78
N GLY A 8 17.35 9.89 55.25
CA GLY A 8 16.71 11.13 54.83
C GLY A 8 17.20 11.58 53.46
N ILE A 9 16.29 11.53 52.48
CA ILE A 9 16.15 12.45 51.34
C ILE A 9 17.22 12.34 50.24
N LEU A 10 17.03 11.37 49.32
CA LEU A 10 17.59 11.39 47.96
C LEU A 10 16.63 10.67 46.98
N PHE A 11 15.40 11.16 46.80
CA PHE A 11 14.48 10.53 45.83
C PHE A 11 13.53 11.48 45.06
N LEU A 12 13.70 12.81 45.12
CA LEU A 12 12.88 13.73 44.32
C LEU A 12 13.52 14.23 43.01
N GLY A 13 14.85 14.14 42.85
CA GLY A 13 15.52 14.63 41.63
C GLY A 13 15.35 13.74 40.40
N GLY A 14 15.26 12.42 40.57
CA GLY A 14 15.17 11.46 39.47
C GLY A 14 13.79 11.40 38.80
N LEU A 15 12.71 11.61 39.58
CA LEU A 15 11.34 11.53 39.07
C LEU A 15 10.98 12.74 38.18
N VAL A 16 11.49 13.93 38.52
CA VAL A 16 11.27 15.16 37.74
C VAL A 16 12.03 15.12 36.40
N ALA A 17 13.24 14.55 36.37
CA ALA A 17 13.99 14.37 35.12
C ALA A 17 13.36 13.33 34.18
N LEU A 18 12.81 12.23 34.73
CA LEU A 18 12.07 11.22 33.97
C LEU A 18 10.75 11.76 33.41
N LEU A 19 10.01 12.58 34.18
CA LEU A 19 8.81 13.28 33.70
C LEU A 19 9.17 14.31 32.62
N ALA A 20 10.24 15.09 32.77
CA ALA A 20 10.67 16.06 31.77
C ALA A 20 11.15 15.40 30.46
N ALA A 21 11.76 14.21 30.53
CA ALA A 21 12.15 13.43 29.35
C ALA A 21 10.93 12.78 28.66
N ALA A 22 9.96 12.27 29.43
CA ALA A 22 8.70 11.74 28.90
C ALA A 22 7.84 12.84 28.23
N VAL A 23 7.84 14.05 28.79
CA VAL A 23 7.17 15.22 28.20
C VAL A 23 7.84 15.62 26.88
N ARG A 24 9.18 15.60 26.78
CA ARG A 24 9.90 15.97 25.55
C ARG A 24 9.71 15.01 24.36
N VAL A 25 9.38 13.75 24.61
CA VAL A 25 9.09 12.77 23.53
C VAL A 25 7.62 12.89 23.08
N ALA A 26 6.71 13.23 23.99
CA ALA A 26 5.30 13.47 23.67
C ALA A 26 5.07 14.81 22.93
N ASP A 27 5.93 15.81 23.13
CA ASP A 27 5.79 17.18 22.58
C ASP A 27 6.23 17.35 21.11
N ARG A 28 6.59 16.28 20.40
CA ARG A 28 6.90 16.33 18.95
C ARG A 28 5.71 16.01 18.05
N ALA A 29 4.57 15.62 18.62
CA ALA A 29 3.34 15.56 17.85
C ALA A 29 2.96 16.99 17.48
N SER A 30 3.25 17.38 16.24
CA SER A 30 2.73 18.65 15.71
C SER A 30 1.21 18.67 15.91
N PRO A 31 0.63 19.82 16.30
CA PRO A 31 -0.80 19.89 16.56
C PRO A 31 -1.56 19.32 15.35
N PRO A 32 -2.63 18.54 15.56
CA PRO A 32 -3.39 17.97 14.47
C PRO A 32 -3.81 19.11 13.53
N TRP A 33 -3.58 18.90 12.23
CA TRP A 33 -4.00 19.82 11.19
C TRP A 33 -5.49 20.15 11.39
N PRO A 34 -5.88 21.44 11.41
CA PRO A 34 -7.28 21.84 11.49
C PRO A 34 -8.16 21.06 10.50
N GLY A 35 -9.29 20.54 10.96
CA GLY A 35 -10.17 19.66 10.19
C GLY A 35 -10.87 20.32 8.99
N ASP A 36 -10.64 21.61 8.77
CA ASP A 36 -11.21 22.45 7.71
C ASP A 36 -10.20 22.83 6.61
N LEU A 37 -9.01 22.25 6.62
CA LEU A 37 -7.98 22.61 5.65
C LEU A 37 -8.26 22.06 4.26
N ALA A 38 -8.44 22.99 3.31
CA ALA A 38 -8.41 22.70 1.89
C ALA A 38 -7.03 22.14 1.50
N LEU A 39 -7.02 21.15 0.60
CA LEU A 39 -5.79 20.64 0.02
C LEU A 39 -5.00 21.76 -0.68
N PRO A 40 -3.66 21.74 -0.60
CA PRO A 40 -2.82 22.72 -1.29
C PRO A 40 -3.00 22.60 -2.80
N ARG A 41 -3.13 23.74 -3.49
CA ARG A 41 -3.43 23.80 -4.93
C ARG A 41 -2.28 24.34 -5.75
N THR A 42 -1.51 25.27 -5.19
CA THR A 42 -0.34 25.82 -5.88
C THR A 42 0.90 24.98 -5.60
N ARG A 43 1.88 25.02 -6.52
CA ARG A 43 3.17 24.37 -6.33
C ARG A 43 3.84 24.79 -5.02
N GLU A 44 3.78 26.08 -4.69
CA GLU A 44 4.35 26.62 -3.46
C GLU A 44 3.66 26.05 -2.22
N GLU A 45 2.33 26.01 -2.21
CA GLU A 45 1.54 25.42 -1.11
C GLU A 45 1.82 23.93 -0.95
N ILE A 46 1.94 23.18 -2.05
CA ILE A 46 2.22 21.74 -2.04
C ILE A 46 3.60 21.49 -1.43
N LEU A 47 4.62 22.23 -1.87
CA LEU A 47 5.99 22.11 -1.35
C LEU A 47 6.07 22.50 0.13
N ALA A 48 5.44 23.59 0.52
CA ALA A 48 5.44 24.07 1.91
C ALA A 48 4.69 23.11 2.85
N SER A 49 3.50 22.64 2.46
CA SER A 49 2.67 21.76 3.29
C SER A 49 3.28 20.37 3.40
N GLY A 50 3.75 19.80 2.29
CA GLY A 50 4.42 18.51 2.28
C GLY A 50 5.73 18.51 3.06
N GLY A 51 6.56 19.54 2.88
CA GLY A 51 7.79 19.71 3.65
C GLY A 51 7.54 19.88 5.15
N ARG A 52 6.40 20.46 5.55
CA ARG A 52 5.96 20.46 6.95
C ARG A 52 5.65 19.04 7.43
N VAL A 53 4.80 18.28 6.73
CA VAL A 53 4.45 16.91 7.14
C VAL A 53 5.69 16.02 7.24
N VAL A 54 6.63 16.12 6.31
CA VAL A 54 7.92 15.38 6.33
C VAL A 54 8.69 15.61 7.62
N ARG A 55 8.80 16.86 8.08
CA ARG A 55 9.49 17.21 9.33
C ARG A 55 8.70 16.77 10.56
N ASP A 56 7.41 17.10 10.58
CA ASP A 56 6.53 16.86 11.73
C ASP A 56 6.35 15.36 12.02
N ARG A 57 6.33 14.53 10.97
CA ARG A 57 6.23 13.06 11.06
C ARG A 57 7.60 12.37 11.07
N GLY A 58 8.69 13.13 11.02
CA GLY A 58 10.05 12.61 11.11
C GLY A 58 10.43 11.67 9.95
N CYS A 59 9.89 11.88 8.74
CA CYS A 59 10.24 11.05 7.59
C CYS A 59 11.75 11.07 7.30
N GLU A 60 12.40 12.20 7.63
CA GLU A 60 13.84 12.44 7.51
C GLU A 60 14.73 11.59 8.43
N TYR A 61 14.17 10.93 9.45
CA TYR A 61 14.92 9.94 10.25
C TYR A 61 15.41 8.76 9.40
N CYS A 62 14.63 8.38 8.39
CA CYS A 62 14.95 7.25 7.51
C CYS A 62 15.22 7.71 6.07
N HIS A 63 14.45 8.68 5.57
CA HIS A 63 14.49 9.11 4.17
C HIS A 63 15.34 10.36 3.97
N ARG A 64 16.24 10.34 3.00
CA ARG A 64 16.84 11.57 2.48
C ARG A 64 15.82 12.31 1.63
N THR A 65 15.77 13.64 1.71
CA THR A 65 14.98 14.44 0.77
C THR A 65 15.66 14.45 -0.60
N GLU A 66 16.97 14.70 -0.63
CA GLU A 66 17.80 14.75 -1.84
C GLU A 66 18.94 13.70 -1.84
N PRO A 67 19.33 13.17 -3.03
CA PRO A 67 20.52 12.34 -3.16
C PRO A 67 21.79 13.08 -2.69
N GLY A 68 22.63 12.41 -1.89
CA GLY A 68 23.94 12.95 -1.47
C GLY A 68 23.93 13.77 -0.18
N THR A 69 22.76 14.03 0.42
CA THR A 69 22.67 14.69 1.74
C THR A 69 23.25 13.81 2.86
N PRO A 70 24.09 14.35 3.77
CA PRO A 70 24.61 13.61 4.92
C PRO A 70 23.48 13.14 5.83
N VAL A 71 23.64 11.94 6.41
CA VAL A 71 22.66 11.38 7.34
C VAL A 71 22.86 12.00 8.72
N GLU A 72 21.97 12.90 9.14
CA GLU A 72 21.89 13.36 10.52
C GLU A 72 21.04 12.39 11.36
N HIS A 73 21.54 11.16 11.55
CA HIS A 73 20.91 10.18 12.43
C HIS A 73 21.71 10.06 13.74
N PRO A 74 21.11 10.29 14.93
CA PRO A 74 21.76 9.92 16.18
C PRO A 74 21.86 8.39 16.25
N ARG A 75 23.04 7.84 15.94
CA ARG A 75 23.35 6.39 15.87
C ARG A 75 23.03 5.58 17.14
N ALA A 76 22.72 6.25 18.25
CA ALA A 76 22.60 5.62 19.56
C ALA A 76 21.44 4.62 19.71
N ASN A 77 20.39 4.68 18.88
CA ASN A 77 19.14 3.93 19.10
C ASN A 77 18.83 2.84 18.04
N CYS A 78 19.74 2.51 17.12
CA CYS A 78 19.40 1.75 15.88
C CYS A 78 20.31 0.54 15.60
N GLN A 79 20.80 -0.13 16.64
CA GLN A 79 21.79 -1.21 16.50
C GLN A 79 21.25 -2.45 15.75
N ASP A 80 19.94 -2.68 15.72
CA ASP A 80 19.36 -3.89 15.09
C ASP A 80 19.44 -3.92 13.56
N CYS A 81 19.47 -2.75 12.90
CA CYS A 81 19.59 -2.66 11.44
C CYS A 81 21.04 -2.37 10.99
N HIS A 82 21.85 -1.68 11.80
CA HIS A 82 23.22 -1.30 11.45
C HIS A 82 24.29 -2.34 11.83
N ALA A 83 23.96 -3.35 12.65
CA ALA A 83 24.91 -4.40 13.04
C ALA A 83 25.06 -5.56 12.03
N ARG A 84 24.31 -5.55 10.91
CA ARG A 84 24.42 -6.59 9.87
C ARG A 84 25.39 -6.16 8.78
N GLU A 85 26.58 -6.78 8.78
CA GLU A 85 27.52 -6.69 7.64
C GLU A 85 26.79 -7.02 6.33
N GLY A 86 26.97 -6.19 5.31
CA GLY A 86 26.42 -6.41 3.95
C GLY A 86 25.10 -5.69 3.65
N ILE A 87 24.45 -5.01 4.61
CA ILE A 87 23.35 -4.09 4.31
C ILE A 87 23.96 -2.73 3.98
N ALA A 88 24.03 -2.38 2.70
CA ALA A 88 24.45 -1.04 2.30
C ALA A 88 23.57 0.03 2.96
N ASP A 89 24.14 1.20 3.27
CA ASP A 89 23.57 2.37 4.00
C ASP A 89 22.25 2.97 3.43
N PHE A 90 21.56 2.26 2.55
CA PHE A 90 20.32 2.66 1.91
C PHE A 90 19.10 2.25 2.77
N LEU A 91 19.03 2.74 4.01
CA LEU A 91 17.92 2.48 4.93
C LEU A 91 16.56 2.90 4.33
N ALA A 92 16.54 3.97 3.52
CA ALA A 92 15.42 4.32 2.66
C ALA A 92 15.85 5.11 1.40
N LEU A 93 15.04 5.03 0.33
CA LEU A 93 15.30 5.77 -0.91
C LEU A 93 15.06 7.28 -0.72
N PRO A 94 15.82 8.14 -1.44
CA PRO A 94 15.54 9.58 -1.47
C PRO A 94 14.13 9.89 -1.96
N LEU A 95 13.44 10.80 -1.28
CA LEU A 95 12.05 11.18 -1.58
C LEU A 95 11.94 11.90 -2.93
N ALA A 96 12.92 12.72 -3.30
CA ALA A 96 12.85 13.57 -4.49
C ALA A 96 12.60 12.83 -5.82
N ARG A 97 12.90 11.53 -5.89
CA ARG A 97 12.74 10.73 -7.11
C ARG A 97 11.76 9.58 -6.97
N ILE A 98 11.06 9.45 -5.84
CA ILE A 98 10.20 8.27 -5.65
C ILE A 98 9.01 8.25 -6.63
N ALA A 99 8.43 9.42 -6.92
CA ALA A 99 7.29 9.54 -7.83
C ALA A 99 7.65 9.32 -9.32
N GLU A 100 8.94 9.40 -9.66
CA GLU A 100 9.45 9.01 -10.98
C GLU A 100 9.13 7.54 -11.29
N ARG A 101 9.15 6.68 -10.26
CA ARG A 101 8.89 5.25 -10.36
C ARG A 101 7.50 4.86 -9.85
N ARG A 102 7.01 5.51 -8.78
CA ARG A 102 5.79 5.11 -8.07
C ARG A 102 4.60 5.97 -8.54
N PRO A 103 3.46 5.37 -8.93
CA PRO A 103 2.27 6.14 -9.27
C PRO A 103 1.60 6.71 -8.00
N GLY A 104 0.83 7.78 -8.17
CA GLY A 104 0.24 8.55 -7.06
C GLY A 104 -0.76 7.77 -6.22
N ASP A 105 -1.54 6.87 -6.82
CA ASP A 105 -2.47 5.98 -6.10
C ASP A 105 -1.71 4.99 -5.21
N TRP A 106 -0.58 4.46 -5.70
CA TRP A 106 0.30 3.61 -4.90
C TRP A 106 0.92 4.39 -3.74
N LEU A 107 1.37 5.63 -3.97
CA LEU A 107 1.93 6.48 -2.90
C LEU A 107 0.91 6.69 -1.78
N ARG A 108 -0.32 7.10 -2.11
CA ARG A 108 -1.41 7.29 -1.14
C ARG A 108 -1.68 6.01 -0.35
N ARG A 109 -1.79 4.86 -1.05
CA ARG A 109 -2.01 3.56 -0.41
C ARG A 109 -0.86 3.14 0.50
N PHE A 110 0.39 3.27 0.04
CA PHE A 110 1.57 2.87 0.78
C PHE A 110 1.80 3.74 2.03
N LEU A 111 1.55 5.05 1.93
CA LEU A 111 1.62 5.97 3.06
C LEU A 111 0.57 5.62 4.14
N ARG A 112 -0.63 5.22 3.73
CA ARG A 112 -1.70 4.85 4.67
C ARG A 112 -1.58 3.43 5.22
N TYR A 113 -1.15 2.49 4.39
CA TYR A 113 -1.06 1.05 4.67
C TYR A 113 0.33 0.54 4.24
N PRO A 114 1.39 0.88 5.00
CA PRO A 114 2.74 0.44 4.68
C PRO A 114 2.87 -1.08 4.79
N TYR A 115 3.68 -1.66 3.91
CA TYR A 115 3.95 -3.09 3.90
C TYR A 115 5.39 -3.37 3.42
N PRO A 116 5.93 -4.56 3.66
CA PRO A 116 7.21 -4.97 3.08
C PRO A 116 7.13 -5.02 1.56
N VAL A 117 7.69 -4.00 0.88
CA VAL A 117 7.71 -3.92 -0.59
C VAL A 117 8.68 -4.96 -1.20
N ARG A 118 9.62 -5.45 -0.40
CA ARG A 118 10.62 -6.45 -0.74
C ARG A 118 10.53 -7.56 0.31
N SER A 119 10.03 -8.74 -0.09
CA SER A 119 9.76 -9.88 0.81
C SER A 119 11.03 -10.42 1.51
N ASN A 120 12.18 -10.19 0.91
CA ASN A 120 13.51 -10.58 1.38
C ASN A 120 14.21 -9.52 2.27
N GLN A 121 13.54 -8.41 2.61
CA GLN A 121 14.13 -7.34 3.42
C GLN A 121 13.30 -7.12 4.69
N PRO A 122 13.91 -7.13 5.89
CA PRO A 122 13.19 -6.92 7.14
C PRO A 122 12.77 -5.44 7.34
N SER A 123 13.40 -4.52 6.61
CA SER A 123 13.13 -3.09 6.68
C SER A 123 11.74 -2.76 6.14
N ARG A 124 10.90 -2.17 7.00
CA ARG A 124 9.56 -1.69 6.65
C ARG A 124 9.40 -0.24 7.09
N MET A 125 8.70 0.57 6.30
CA MET A 125 8.22 1.87 6.76
C MET A 125 7.24 1.61 7.92
N PRO A 126 7.42 2.24 9.10
CA PRO A 126 6.45 2.11 10.18
C PRO A 126 5.12 2.73 9.76
N ASP A 127 4.02 2.25 10.36
CA ASP A 127 2.76 2.98 10.30
C ASP A 127 2.87 4.24 11.16
N LEU A 128 2.94 5.40 10.51
CA LEU A 128 3.07 6.70 11.15
C LEU A 128 1.73 7.29 11.60
N ASP A 129 0.63 6.52 11.44
CA ASP A 129 -0.74 6.95 11.70
C ASP A 129 -1.08 8.30 11.06
N LEU A 130 -0.81 8.37 9.76
CA LEU A 130 -1.09 9.56 8.94
C LEU A 130 -2.59 9.71 8.71
N SER A 131 -3.10 10.92 8.92
CA SER A 131 -4.48 11.27 8.56
C SER A 131 -4.70 11.24 7.04
N ASP A 132 -5.96 11.20 6.60
CA ASP A 132 -6.28 11.22 5.17
C ASP A 132 -5.77 12.49 4.47
N PHE A 133 -5.81 13.63 5.18
CA PHE A 133 -5.24 14.89 4.73
C PHE A 133 -3.73 14.80 4.54
N GLU A 134 -2.99 14.30 5.54
CA GLU A 134 -1.53 14.19 5.45
C GLU A 134 -1.09 13.20 4.37
N VAL A 135 -1.81 12.10 4.19
CA VAL A 135 -1.55 11.15 3.09
C VAL A 135 -1.68 11.84 1.74
N GLU A 136 -2.73 12.64 1.55
CA GLU A 136 -2.96 13.35 0.28
C GLU A 136 -1.91 14.46 0.07
N VAL A 137 -1.61 15.26 1.10
CA VAL A 137 -0.57 16.31 1.04
C VAL A 137 0.80 15.71 0.74
N LEU A 138 1.19 14.62 1.39
CA LEU A 138 2.46 13.93 1.12
C LEU A 138 2.50 13.33 -0.27
N ALA A 139 1.41 12.72 -0.76
CA ALA A 139 1.37 12.20 -2.12
C ALA A 139 1.57 13.31 -3.16
N LEU A 140 0.84 14.43 -3.03
CA LEU A 140 1.01 15.60 -3.89
C LEU A 140 2.43 16.16 -3.84
N TYR A 141 3.00 16.24 -2.64
CA TYR A 141 4.38 16.68 -2.44
C TYR A 141 5.40 15.79 -3.16
N LEU A 142 5.30 14.47 -2.99
CA LEU A 142 6.20 13.52 -3.65
C LEU A 142 6.04 13.55 -5.17
N GLU A 143 4.81 13.68 -5.68
CA GLU A 143 4.53 13.85 -7.10
C GLU A 143 5.12 15.16 -7.64
N GLU A 144 5.05 16.24 -6.87
CA GLU A 144 5.65 17.53 -7.23
C GLU A 144 7.18 17.46 -7.28
N LEU A 145 7.82 16.83 -6.29
CA LEU A 145 9.28 16.66 -6.28
C LEU A 145 9.78 15.86 -7.50
N GLY A 146 9.00 14.87 -7.95
CA GLY A 146 9.35 14.03 -9.10
C GLY A 146 8.80 14.51 -10.45
N ARG A 147 8.12 15.67 -10.49
CA ARG A 147 7.35 16.14 -11.65
C ARG A 147 8.20 16.21 -12.92
N GLU A 148 9.38 16.81 -12.84
CA GLU A 148 10.25 16.98 -14.00
C GLU A 148 10.77 15.64 -14.54
N GLN A 149 11.09 14.70 -13.65
CA GLN A 149 11.59 13.38 -14.01
C GLN A 149 10.49 12.57 -14.69
N VAL A 150 9.26 12.63 -14.17
CA VAL A 150 8.08 12.01 -14.79
C VAL A 150 7.82 12.63 -16.17
N GLN A 151 7.93 13.95 -16.33
CA GLN A 151 7.75 14.62 -17.62
C GLN A 151 8.85 14.23 -18.63
N ARG A 152 10.11 14.14 -18.18
CA ARG A 152 11.26 13.77 -19.03
C ARG A 152 11.20 12.34 -19.55
N GLN A 153 10.47 11.44 -18.90
CA GLN A 153 10.27 10.06 -19.40
C GLN A 153 9.54 10.01 -20.75
N GLY A 154 8.82 11.06 -21.14
CA GLY A 154 8.35 11.26 -22.52
C GLY A 154 7.22 10.33 -23.00
N SER A 155 6.87 9.27 -22.26
CA SER A 155 5.69 8.44 -22.50
C SER A 155 5.24 7.76 -21.20
N PRO A 156 3.92 7.68 -20.90
CA PRO A 156 3.39 6.99 -19.72
C PRO A 156 3.74 5.49 -19.67
N GLY A 157 4.31 4.95 -20.76
CA GLY A 157 4.65 3.55 -20.97
C GLY A 157 3.45 2.74 -21.41
N PRO A 158 3.62 1.41 -21.58
CA PRO A 158 2.54 0.54 -21.99
C PRO A 158 1.42 0.52 -20.93
N GLU A 159 0.20 0.81 -21.35
CA GLU A 159 -0.96 0.71 -20.46
C GLU A 159 -1.26 -0.76 -20.14
N ARG A 160 -1.94 -0.97 -19.02
CA ARG A 160 -2.50 -2.27 -18.69
C ARG A 160 -3.69 -2.53 -19.60
N GLU A 161 -3.64 -3.63 -20.32
CA GLU A 161 -4.71 -4.13 -21.15
C GLU A 161 -5.64 -5.00 -20.30
N GLU A 162 -6.95 -4.85 -20.50
CA GLU A 162 -7.95 -5.69 -19.82
C GLU A 162 -7.86 -7.15 -20.29
N SER A 163 -7.62 -7.33 -21.59
CA SER A 163 -7.46 -8.63 -22.26
C SER A 163 -6.19 -8.60 -23.14
N PRO A 164 -5.00 -8.77 -22.54
CA PRO A 164 -3.75 -8.77 -23.30
C PRO A 164 -3.68 -9.95 -24.28
N ASP A 165 -3.15 -9.70 -25.48
CA ASP A 165 -2.97 -10.74 -26.51
C ASP A 165 -2.07 -11.87 -25.99
N PRO A 166 -2.56 -13.13 -25.96
CA PRO A 166 -1.76 -14.30 -25.56
C PRO A 166 -0.48 -14.48 -26.38
N ALA A 167 -0.47 -14.13 -27.67
CA ALA A 167 0.70 -14.26 -28.51
C ALA A 167 1.81 -13.28 -28.08
N ARG A 168 1.42 -12.03 -27.77
CA ARG A 168 2.32 -10.99 -27.26
C ARG A 168 2.82 -11.28 -25.84
N LEU A 169 1.98 -11.88 -24.99
CA LEU A 169 2.41 -12.40 -23.68
C LEU A 169 3.47 -13.49 -23.83
N ALA A 170 3.28 -14.42 -24.77
CA ALA A 170 4.25 -15.48 -25.04
C ALA A 170 5.57 -14.92 -25.61
N GLU A 171 5.50 -13.89 -26.46
CA GLU A 171 6.66 -13.17 -26.97
C GLU A 171 7.44 -12.46 -25.86
N GLY A 172 6.74 -11.71 -25.00
CA GLY A 172 7.34 -11.05 -23.84
C GLY A 172 7.99 -12.03 -22.87
N ARG A 173 7.37 -13.20 -22.64
CA ARG A 173 7.96 -14.28 -21.83
C ARG A 173 9.25 -14.80 -22.44
N ARG A 174 9.28 -15.09 -23.75
CA ARG A 174 10.51 -15.54 -24.42
C ARG A 174 11.61 -14.50 -24.30
N CYS A 175 11.30 -13.23 -24.57
CA CYS A 175 12.25 -12.13 -24.40
C CYS A 175 12.80 -12.06 -22.97
N PHE A 176 11.94 -12.21 -21.96
CA PHE A 176 12.33 -12.21 -20.53
C PHE A 176 13.30 -13.34 -20.17
N GLU A 177 13.09 -14.53 -20.75
CA GLU A 177 13.95 -15.70 -20.55
C GLU A 177 15.27 -15.57 -21.32
N GLU A 178 15.23 -15.17 -22.60
CA GLU A 178 16.39 -15.02 -23.49
C GLU A 178 17.35 -13.91 -23.01
N LYS A 179 16.82 -12.79 -22.52
CA LYS A 179 17.61 -11.71 -21.90
C LYS A 179 18.12 -12.08 -20.49
N GLY A 180 17.74 -13.25 -19.98
CA GLY A 180 18.20 -13.76 -18.69
C GLY A 180 17.60 -13.06 -17.47
N CYS A 181 16.49 -12.32 -17.63
CA CYS A 181 15.82 -11.62 -16.52
C CYS A 181 15.38 -12.59 -15.42
N ALA A 182 14.96 -13.79 -15.81
CA ALA A 182 14.54 -14.88 -14.91
C ALA A 182 15.67 -15.44 -14.02
N LYS A 183 16.93 -15.10 -14.27
CA LYS A 183 18.05 -15.49 -13.38
C LYS A 183 17.99 -14.76 -12.04
N CYS A 184 17.36 -13.59 -12.00
CA CYS A 184 17.24 -12.77 -10.79
C CYS A 184 15.77 -12.47 -10.43
N HIS A 185 14.94 -12.13 -11.40
CA HIS A 185 13.56 -11.70 -11.15
C HIS A 185 12.56 -12.85 -11.24
N ALA A 186 11.71 -12.97 -10.21
CA ALA A 186 10.50 -13.78 -10.28
C ALA A 186 9.40 -13.06 -11.10
N MET A 187 8.62 -13.83 -11.84
CA MET A 187 7.47 -13.34 -12.62
C MET A 187 6.39 -14.43 -12.76
N GLY A 188 5.25 -14.24 -12.10
CA GLY A 188 4.20 -15.26 -12.02
C GLY A 188 4.70 -16.52 -11.31
N ASP A 189 4.33 -17.69 -11.82
CA ASP A 189 4.77 -18.99 -11.26
C ASP A 189 6.22 -19.35 -11.63
N SER A 190 6.89 -18.53 -12.45
CA SER A 190 8.29 -18.71 -12.82
C SER A 190 9.18 -18.21 -11.68
N LEU A 191 9.55 -19.13 -10.78
CA LEU A 191 10.57 -18.88 -9.75
C LEU A 191 11.96 -18.72 -10.40
N PRO A 192 12.87 -17.93 -9.80
CA PRO A 192 14.26 -17.89 -10.24
C PRO A 192 14.85 -19.30 -10.19
N SER A 193 15.63 -19.69 -11.21
CA SER A 193 16.21 -21.02 -11.28
C SER A 193 17.00 -21.35 -10.00
N GLU A 194 17.01 -22.63 -9.59
CA GLU A 194 17.48 -23.11 -8.27
C GLU A 194 18.94 -22.77 -7.90
N ALA A 195 19.71 -22.11 -8.77
CA ALA A 195 21.01 -21.53 -8.46
C ALA A 195 20.90 -20.01 -8.18
N ILE A 196 20.13 -19.62 -7.16
CA ILE A 196 19.96 -18.21 -6.80
C ILE A 196 21.21 -17.69 -6.08
N SER A 197 22.02 -16.87 -6.75
CA SER A 197 23.12 -16.13 -6.12
C SER A 197 22.58 -15.17 -5.03
N VAL A 198 23.43 -14.69 -4.12
CA VAL A 198 23.00 -13.73 -3.07
C VAL A 198 22.43 -12.45 -3.71
N GLU A 199 22.92 -12.07 -4.89
CA GLU A 199 22.46 -10.95 -5.70
C GLU A 199 21.08 -11.23 -6.33
N ALA A 200 20.84 -12.45 -6.82
CA ALA A 200 19.55 -12.87 -7.32
C ALA A 200 18.50 -12.94 -6.19
N ARG A 201 18.91 -13.25 -4.95
CA ARG A 201 18.01 -13.14 -3.79
C ARG A 201 17.58 -11.71 -3.52
N ALA A 202 18.33 -10.68 -3.95
CA ALA A 202 18.03 -9.27 -3.72
C ALA A 202 17.05 -8.66 -4.75
N ALA A 203 16.85 -9.33 -5.89
CA ALA A 203 16.01 -8.83 -6.96
C ALA A 203 14.51 -8.88 -6.57
N PRO A 204 13.74 -7.82 -6.90
CA PRO A 204 12.31 -7.79 -6.60
C PRO A 204 11.52 -8.77 -7.47
N ASP A 205 10.53 -9.39 -6.86
CA ASP A 205 9.42 -10.02 -7.59
C ASP A 205 8.68 -8.97 -8.43
N LEU A 206 8.60 -9.25 -9.74
CA LEU A 206 7.99 -8.37 -10.74
C LEU A 206 6.51 -8.69 -10.98
N THR A 207 6.00 -9.78 -10.42
CA THR A 207 4.62 -10.25 -10.57
C THR A 207 3.56 -9.18 -10.31
N LEU A 208 3.79 -8.36 -9.29
CA LEU A 208 2.91 -7.23 -8.92
C LEU A 208 3.54 -5.88 -9.20
N ALA A 209 4.55 -5.81 -10.09
CA ALA A 209 5.19 -4.55 -10.47
C ALA A 209 4.18 -3.56 -11.07
N TRP A 210 3.21 -4.04 -11.84
CA TRP A 210 2.15 -3.23 -12.44
C TRP A 210 1.33 -2.41 -11.43
N GLN A 211 1.23 -2.85 -10.17
CA GLN A 211 0.51 -2.10 -9.12
C GLN A 211 1.30 -0.96 -8.49
N ARG A 212 2.62 -0.95 -8.69
CA ARG A 212 3.54 -0.13 -7.91
C ARG A 212 4.60 0.57 -8.74
N VAL A 213 4.74 0.25 -10.02
CA VAL A 213 5.74 0.84 -10.91
C VAL A 213 5.05 1.49 -12.09
N ARG A 214 5.42 2.73 -12.40
CA ARG A 214 4.99 3.43 -13.61
C ARG A 214 5.51 2.67 -14.85
N PRO A 215 4.64 2.30 -15.82
CA PRO A 215 5.09 1.60 -17.02
C PRO A 215 6.16 2.38 -17.81
N GLY A 216 6.04 3.71 -17.88
CA GLY A 216 7.02 4.57 -18.57
C GLY A 216 8.42 4.51 -17.95
N TRP A 217 8.49 4.31 -16.64
CA TRP A 217 9.75 4.12 -15.93
C TRP A 217 10.36 2.73 -16.20
N LEU A 218 9.53 1.67 -16.37
CA LEU A 218 10.03 0.30 -16.59
C LEU A 218 10.92 0.19 -17.83
N ALA A 219 10.49 0.74 -18.96
CA ALA A 219 11.27 0.65 -20.20
C ALA A 219 12.65 1.34 -20.08
N GLY A 220 12.69 2.50 -19.42
CA GLY A 220 13.95 3.19 -19.13
C GLY A 220 14.84 2.41 -18.16
N ALA A 221 14.26 1.86 -17.09
CA ALA A 221 14.98 1.08 -16.10
C ALA A 221 15.51 -0.25 -16.66
N ILE A 222 14.83 -0.86 -17.63
CA ILE A 222 15.28 -2.09 -18.31
C ILE A 222 16.51 -1.84 -19.17
N ARG A 223 16.59 -0.67 -19.82
CA ARG A 223 17.74 -0.29 -20.65
C ARG A 223 18.91 0.23 -19.82
N GLU A 224 18.62 1.05 -18.82
CA GLU A 224 19.59 1.86 -18.09
C GLU A 224 19.37 1.68 -16.58
N GLY A 225 19.57 0.44 -16.10
CA GLY A 225 19.32 0.02 -14.72
C GLY A 225 20.16 0.78 -13.70
N HIS A 226 21.48 0.87 -13.89
CA HIS A 226 22.38 1.63 -13.02
C HIS A 226 22.14 3.14 -13.15
N ARG A 227 21.79 3.65 -14.34
CA ARG A 227 21.46 5.08 -14.49
C ARG A 227 20.19 5.46 -13.74
N SER A 228 19.19 4.57 -13.78
CA SER A 228 17.88 4.77 -13.14
C SER A 228 17.96 4.53 -11.62
N MET A 229 18.77 3.56 -11.20
CA MET A 229 19.00 3.20 -9.81
C MET A 229 20.49 2.88 -9.60
N PRO A 230 21.34 3.89 -9.31
CA PRO A 230 22.78 3.70 -9.16
C PRO A 230 23.20 2.72 -8.06
N TRP A 231 22.29 2.45 -7.12
CA TRP A 231 22.45 1.51 -6.01
C TRP A 231 21.91 0.09 -6.32
N SER A 232 21.37 -0.14 -7.52
CA SER A 232 20.86 -1.45 -7.94
C SER A 232 21.98 -2.33 -8.46
N ALA A 233 21.89 -3.64 -8.26
CA ALA A 233 22.74 -4.64 -8.91
C ALA A 233 22.23 -5.03 -10.32
N MET A 234 21.13 -4.42 -10.77
CA MET A 234 20.58 -4.62 -12.11
C MET A 234 21.51 -3.94 -13.14
N PRO A 235 22.14 -4.69 -14.06
CA PRO A 235 23.15 -4.16 -14.97
C PRO A 235 22.53 -3.20 -15.99
N ASP A 236 23.35 -2.29 -16.51
CA ASP A 236 23.04 -1.64 -17.79
C ASP A 236 23.27 -2.66 -18.92
N ASP A 237 22.31 -2.78 -19.83
CA ASP A 237 22.44 -3.66 -21.01
C ASP A 237 22.49 -2.81 -22.28
N PRO A 238 23.69 -2.49 -22.80
CA PRO A 238 23.84 -1.72 -24.02
C PRO A 238 23.35 -2.47 -25.27
N ALA A 239 23.15 -3.79 -25.19
CA ALA A 239 22.56 -4.59 -26.26
C ALA A 239 21.03 -4.68 -26.18
N MET A 240 20.40 -4.05 -25.16
CA MET A 240 18.95 -3.96 -25.04
C MET A 240 18.39 -2.99 -26.08
N GLY A 241 17.78 -3.56 -27.13
CA GLY A 241 17.05 -2.79 -28.13
C GLY A 241 15.85 -2.04 -27.53
N GLU A 242 15.48 -0.91 -28.14
CA GLU A 242 14.33 -0.12 -27.67
C GLU A 242 13.01 -0.89 -27.77
N GLU A 243 12.87 -1.73 -28.80
CA GLU A 243 11.71 -2.59 -28.99
C GLU A 243 11.62 -3.67 -27.91
N ASP A 244 12.70 -4.40 -27.64
CA ASP A 244 12.79 -5.39 -26.56
C ASP A 244 12.46 -4.77 -25.19
N ALA A 245 13.03 -3.60 -24.88
CA ALA A 245 12.77 -2.92 -23.62
C ALA A 245 11.29 -2.52 -23.46
N ARG A 246 10.65 -2.08 -24.55
CA ARG A 246 9.22 -1.74 -24.56
C ARG A 246 8.36 -2.99 -24.45
N LEU A 247 8.72 -4.08 -25.13
CA LEU A 247 8.04 -5.37 -25.02
C LEU A 247 8.13 -5.92 -23.59
N LEU A 248 9.31 -5.88 -22.97
CA LEU A 248 9.51 -6.31 -21.60
C LEU A 248 8.77 -5.43 -20.60
N ALA A 249 8.78 -4.11 -20.79
CA ALA A 249 7.99 -3.19 -19.97
C ALA A 249 6.48 -3.49 -20.08
N TRP A 250 6.00 -3.77 -21.30
CA TRP A 250 4.61 -4.16 -21.56
C TRP A 250 4.30 -5.50 -20.91
N TYR A 251 5.19 -6.48 -21.05
CA TYR A 251 5.06 -7.81 -20.46
C TYR A 251 4.99 -7.74 -18.93
N VAL A 252 5.87 -6.99 -18.28
CA VAL A 252 5.85 -6.80 -16.82
C VAL A 252 4.56 -6.08 -16.36
N ALA A 253 4.01 -5.18 -17.18
CA ALA A 253 2.75 -4.51 -16.88
C ALA A 253 1.50 -5.40 -17.08
N ASN A 254 1.57 -6.37 -18.00
CA ASN A 254 0.39 -7.12 -18.48
C ASN A 254 0.39 -8.62 -18.15
N ALA A 255 1.53 -9.22 -17.81
CA ALA A 255 1.62 -10.60 -17.35
C ALA A 255 1.20 -10.73 -15.88
N VAL A 256 -0.03 -10.31 -15.59
CA VAL A 256 -0.64 -10.41 -14.27
C VAL A 256 -0.89 -11.89 -13.96
N PRO A 257 -0.63 -12.34 -12.71
CA PRO A 257 -1.07 -13.64 -12.26
C PRO A 257 -2.55 -13.87 -12.58
N SER A 258 -2.85 -15.03 -13.14
CA SER A 258 -4.21 -15.56 -13.14
C SER A 258 -4.26 -16.73 -12.17
N PRO A 259 -4.13 -16.49 -10.84
CA PRO A 259 -4.38 -17.54 -9.87
C PRO A 259 -5.81 -18.00 -10.10
N ARG A 260 -6.01 -19.32 -10.18
CA ARG A 260 -7.36 -19.87 -10.19
C ARG A 260 -8.01 -19.46 -8.87
N PRO A 261 -9.17 -18.80 -8.88
CA PRO A 261 -9.81 -18.39 -7.64
C PRO A 261 -10.17 -19.66 -6.85
N GLU A 262 -9.50 -19.87 -5.72
CA GLU A 262 -9.81 -20.96 -4.79
C GLU A 262 -11.05 -20.65 -3.96
N VAL A 263 -11.38 -19.35 -3.82
CA VAL A 263 -12.49 -18.85 -3.01
C VAL A 263 -13.38 -17.95 -3.85
N SER A 264 -14.67 -18.25 -3.87
CA SER A 264 -15.69 -17.46 -4.55
C SER A 264 -16.10 -16.23 -3.73
N TYR A 265 -16.68 -15.24 -4.40
CA TYR A 265 -17.20 -14.04 -3.71
C TYR A 265 -18.39 -14.43 -2.85
N GLY A 266 -19.21 -15.41 -3.28
CA GLY A 266 -20.32 -15.90 -2.46
C GLY A 266 -19.87 -16.48 -1.12
N GLU A 267 -18.68 -17.09 -1.04
CA GLU A 267 -18.13 -17.54 0.25
C GLU A 267 -17.66 -16.38 1.13
N VAL A 268 -17.06 -15.36 0.54
CA VAL A 268 -16.64 -14.14 1.25
C VAL A 268 -17.85 -13.31 1.68
N GLN A 269 -18.88 -13.24 0.85
CA GLN A 269 -20.11 -12.50 1.11
C GLN A 269 -20.82 -13.04 2.35
N ARG A 270 -20.92 -14.38 2.50
CA ARG A 270 -21.48 -14.98 3.73
C ARG A 270 -20.76 -14.52 5.00
N ILE A 271 -19.44 -14.38 4.96
CA ILE A 271 -18.66 -13.87 6.10
C ILE A 271 -19.04 -12.41 6.39
N PHE A 272 -19.17 -11.57 5.36
CA PHE A 272 -19.59 -10.19 5.53
C PHE A 272 -21.03 -10.07 6.03
N ASP A 273 -21.94 -10.91 5.55
CA ASP A 273 -23.33 -10.97 5.97
C ASP A 273 -23.46 -11.29 7.46
N GLU A 274 -22.69 -12.28 7.93
CA GLU A 274 -22.73 -12.75 9.31
C GLU A 274 -21.99 -11.83 10.30
N ARG A 275 -20.91 -11.17 9.85
CA ARG A 275 -19.97 -10.47 10.76
C ARG A 275 -19.96 -8.96 10.62
N CYS A 276 -20.27 -8.43 9.44
CA CYS A 276 -19.93 -7.05 9.08
C CYS A 276 -21.15 -6.19 8.74
N LEU A 277 -22.21 -6.77 8.15
CA LEU A 277 -23.39 -6.02 7.68
C LEU A 277 -24.17 -5.30 8.79
N ALA A 278 -24.04 -5.73 10.04
CA ALA A 278 -24.62 -5.02 11.17
C ALA A 278 -24.13 -3.56 11.26
N CYS A 279 -22.90 -3.30 10.81
CA CYS A 279 -22.29 -1.98 10.82
C CYS A 279 -22.02 -1.44 9.41
N HIS A 280 -21.73 -2.28 8.42
CA HIS A 280 -21.31 -1.87 7.07
C HIS A 280 -22.38 -2.10 6.01
N TYR A 281 -23.39 -1.24 6.02
CA TYR A 281 -24.53 -1.26 5.08
C TYR A 281 -24.62 0.04 4.27
N GLY A 282 -25.34 0.03 3.16
CA GLY A 282 -25.61 1.21 2.33
C GLY A 282 -26.61 2.19 2.95
N PRO A 283 -26.94 3.29 2.26
CA PRO A 283 -27.95 4.24 2.74
C PRO A 283 -29.33 3.57 2.89
N ARG A 284 -30.06 3.87 3.97
CA ARG A 284 -31.39 3.33 4.26
C ARG A 284 -32.30 4.42 4.81
N ALA A 285 -33.57 4.41 4.41
CA ALA A 285 -34.55 5.41 4.87
C ALA A 285 -34.88 5.27 6.37
N ASP A 286 -34.78 4.06 6.92
CA ASP A 286 -35.06 3.74 8.32
C ASP A 286 -33.93 2.87 8.91
N PRO A 287 -32.78 3.46 9.26
CA PRO A 287 -31.67 2.72 9.86
C PRO A 287 -31.97 2.36 11.33
N PRO A 288 -31.31 1.33 11.89
CA PRO A 288 -31.37 1.08 13.33
C PRO A 288 -31.00 2.35 14.13
N PRO A 289 -31.51 2.55 15.36
CA PRO A 289 -31.25 3.77 16.13
C PRO A 289 -29.77 4.07 16.43
N THR A 290 -28.92 3.05 16.34
CA THR A 290 -27.46 3.13 16.54
C THR A 290 -26.68 3.38 15.24
N ALA A 291 -27.39 3.51 14.12
CA ALA A 291 -26.87 3.47 12.77
C ALA A 291 -27.08 4.80 12.03
N ASN A 292 -26.32 5.02 10.95
CA ASN A 292 -26.38 6.24 10.14
C ASN A 292 -27.28 6.02 8.91
N PRO A 293 -28.26 6.90 8.64
CA PRO A 293 -29.11 6.81 7.45
C PRO A 293 -28.35 6.84 6.12
N GLU A 294 -27.15 7.45 6.09
CA GLU A 294 -26.29 7.54 4.92
C GLU A 294 -25.40 6.29 4.69
N GLY A 295 -25.52 5.27 5.54
CA GLY A 295 -24.78 4.01 5.48
C GLY A 295 -23.42 4.03 6.19
N GLY A 296 -22.85 2.83 6.37
CA GLY A 296 -21.58 2.56 7.04
C GLY A 296 -21.66 2.59 8.58
N ALA A 297 -20.55 2.22 9.23
CA ALA A 297 -20.48 2.12 10.68
C ALA A 297 -20.93 3.45 11.28
N GLY A 298 -22.05 3.41 12.01
CA GLY A 298 -22.83 4.59 12.38
C GLY A 298 -22.07 5.59 13.24
N TRP A 299 -22.73 6.69 13.60
CA TRP A 299 -22.20 7.79 14.44
C TRP A 299 -21.50 7.31 15.74
N LEU A 300 -21.92 6.16 16.28
CA LEU A 300 -21.37 5.55 17.50
C LEU A 300 -20.02 4.85 17.31
N ALA A 301 -19.70 4.37 16.10
CA ALA A 301 -18.42 3.71 15.81
C ALA A 301 -17.32 4.72 15.47
N THR A 302 -17.68 5.93 15.00
CA THR A 302 -16.74 6.95 14.54
C THR A 302 -16.54 8.11 15.52
N TRP A 303 -17.24 8.11 16.68
CA TRP A 303 -17.13 9.11 17.76
C TRP A 303 -17.16 10.57 17.23
N GLY A 304 -18.09 10.88 16.33
CA GLY A 304 -18.27 12.24 15.80
C GLY A 304 -17.52 12.58 14.50
N ARG A 305 -16.87 11.62 13.83
CA ARG A 305 -16.37 11.81 12.45
C ARG A 305 -17.43 11.48 11.40
N HIS A 306 -17.31 12.09 10.22
CA HIS A 306 -18.13 11.78 9.05
C HIS A 306 -18.18 10.27 8.79
N PRO A 307 -19.36 9.70 8.48
CA PRO A 307 -19.46 8.29 8.15
C PRO A 307 -18.58 7.98 6.96
N ARG A 308 -17.81 6.88 7.03
CA ARG A 308 -17.00 6.42 5.90
C ARG A 308 -17.80 5.70 4.81
N LYS A 309 -19.13 5.60 4.94
CA LYS A 309 -20.08 5.13 3.92
C LYS A 309 -19.63 3.85 3.20
N LEU A 310 -19.05 2.92 3.94
CA LEU A 310 -18.66 1.59 3.44
C LEU A 310 -19.86 0.65 3.54
N SER A 311 -20.32 0.14 2.39
CA SER A 311 -21.32 -0.91 2.29
C SER A 311 -20.65 -2.21 1.87
N LEU A 312 -21.08 -3.33 2.47
CA LEU A 312 -20.66 -4.69 2.11
C LEU A 312 -21.85 -5.53 1.63
N GLU A 313 -23.00 -4.91 1.31
CA GLU A 313 -24.24 -5.61 0.92
C GLU A 313 -24.11 -6.32 -0.44
N SER A 314 -23.24 -5.82 -1.31
CA SER A 314 -22.96 -6.39 -2.62
C SER A 314 -21.49 -6.25 -3.00
N TYR A 315 -21.10 -6.96 -4.06
CA TYR A 315 -19.76 -6.83 -4.62
C TYR A 315 -19.52 -5.42 -5.15
N GLU A 316 -20.51 -4.86 -5.83
CA GLU A 316 -20.46 -3.51 -6.41
C GLU A 316 -20.29 -2.45 -5.31
N ASP A 317 -20.95 -2.63 -4.18
CA ASP A 317 -20.83 -1.77 -3.01
C ASP A 317 -19.43 -1.84 -2.37
N LEU A 318 -18.91 -3.06 -2.21
CA LEU A 318 -17.57 -3.30 -1.69
C LEU A 318 -16.49 -2.66 -2.58
N VAL A 319 -16.60 -2.84 -3.90
CA VAL A 319 -15.64 -2.30 -4.87
C VAL A 319 -15.72 -0.77 -4.94
N ARG A 320 -16.90 -0.17 -4.73
CA ARG A 320 -17.08 1.29 -4.64
C ARG A 320 -16.28 1.89 -3.48
N GLY A 321 -16.00 1.10 -2.45
CA GLY A 321 -15.11 1.47 -1.36
C GLY A 321 -15.72 2.43 -0.34
N SER A 322 -14.84 3.03 0.46
CA SER A 322 -15.22 3.92 1.58
C SER A 322 -14.90 5.38 1.26
N THR A 323 -15.49 6.30 1.99
CA THR A 323 -15.18 7.74 1.94
C THR A 323 -14.14 8.06 3.02
N ASP A 324 -13.12 8.84 2.66
CA ASP A 324 -12.11 9.34 3.59
C ASP A 324 -12.53 10.67 4.25
N ASP A 325 -11.72 11.20 5.15
CA ASP A 325 -12.03 12.46 5.86
C ASP A 325 -12.08 13.69 4.91
N LEU A 326 -11.62 13.55 3.66
CA LEU A 326 -11.68 14.59 2.62
C LEU A 326 -12.92 14.45 1.72
N GLY A 327 -13.78 13.47 1.98
CA GLY A 327 -14.94 13.16 1.14
C GLY A 327 -14.61 12.37 -0.12
N LEU A 328 -13.36 11.95 -0.31
CA LEU A 328 -12.91 11.20 -1.48
C LEU A 328 -13.20 9.70 -1.30
N ARG A 329 -13.63 9.04 -2.38
CA ARG A 329 -13.79 7.58 -2.38
C ARG A 329 -12.43 6.91 -2.47
N ARG A 330 -12.19 5.96 -1.57
CA ARG A 330 -10.98 5.15 -1.48
C ARG A 330 -11.34 3.67 -1.57
N PRO A 331 -10.60 2.87 -2.37
CA PRO A 331 -10.82 1.44 -2.43
C PRO A 331 -10.54 0.82 -1.06
N VAL A 332 -11.41 -0.07 -0.60
CA VAL A 332 -11.15 -0.90 0.59
C VAL A 332 -10.56 -2.26 0.22
N VAL A 333 -10.80 -2.70 -1.02
CA VAL A 333 -10.21 -3.89 -1.60
C VAL A 333 -9.29 -3.48 -2.73
N VAL A 334 -8.03 -3.87 -2.63
CA VAL A 334 -7.06 -3.75 -3.71
C VAL A 334 -6.70 -5.16 -4.16
N ARG A 335 -7.08 -5.48 -5.40
CA ARG A 335 -6.89 -6.80 -6.01
C ARG A 335 -5.41 -7.20 -5.93
N PHE A 336 -5.11 -8.46 -5.61
CA PHE A 336 -3.74 -9.01 -5.51
C PHE A 336 -2.79 -8.30 -4.51
N ALA A 337 -3.29 -7.44 -3.63
CA ALA A 337 -2.45 -6.66 -2.72
C ALA A 337 -2.59 -7.15 -1.28
N ALA A 338 -1.48 -7.62 -0.69
CA ALA A 338 -1.43 -7.97 0.73
C ALA A 338 -1.68 -6.76 1.64
N ASN A 339 -1.38 -5.55 1.17
CA ASN A 339 -1.70 -4.30 1.86
C ASN A 339 -3.06 -3.70 1.46
N SER A 340 -3.97 -4.54 0.97
CA SER A 340 -5.37 -4.18 0.78
C SER A 340 -5.95 -3.66 2.11
N PRO A 341 -6.59 -2.48 2.15
CA PRO A 341 -7.10 -1.89 3.40
C PRO A 341 -7.98 -2.83 4.22
N LEU A 342 -8.83 -3.62 3.55
CA LEU A 342 -9.66 -4.65 4.17
C LEU A 342 -8.81 -5.64 4.98
N LEU A 343 -7.76 -6.20 4.39
CA LEU A 343 -6.89 -7.17 5.06
C LEU A 343 -6.10 -6.51 6.21
N ALA A 344 -5.66 -5.27 6.04
CA ALA A 344 -4.95 -4.54 7.09
C ALA A 344 -5.81 -4.33 8.34
N HIS A 345 -7.10 -4.03 8.18
CA HIS A 345 -8.02 -3.90 9.29
C HIS A 345 -8.44 -5.25 9.90
N LEU A 346 -8.68 -6.28 9.07
CA LEU A 346 -9.08 -7.63 9.55
C LEU A 346 -7.95 -8.35 10.30
N SER A 347 -6.70 -8.16 9.89
CA SER A 347 -5.51 -8.71 10.57
C SER A 347 -5.12 -7.93 11.83
N GLY A 348 -5.71 -6.74 12.04
CA GLY A 348 -5.31 -5.81 13.10
C GLY A 348 -3.98 -5.09 12.83
N ALA A 349 -3.39 -5.23 11.64
CA ALA A 349 -2.20 -4.47 11.25
C ALA A 349 -2.45 -2.96 11.14
N LYS A 350 -3.72 -2.54 10.95
CA LYS A 350 -4.15 -1.14 10.94
C LYS A 350 -5.32 -0.91 11.91
N HIS A 351 -5.22 0.16 12.70
CA HIS A 351 -6.31 0.59 13.57
C HIS A 351 -7.30 1.53 12.85
N PRO A 352 -8.61 1.48 13.19
CA PRO A 352 -9.22 0.51 14.11
C PRO A 352 -9.20 -0.91 13.53
N ALA A 353 -8.87 -1.91 14.35
CA ALA A 353 -8.93 -3.30 13.93
C ALA A 353 -10.40 -3.71 13.76
N MET A 354 -10.66 -4.61 12.81
CA MET A 354 -12.00 -5.11 12.51
C MET A 354 -12.09 -6.62 12.75
N PRO A 355 -13.21 -7.12 13.30
CA PRO A 355 -14.40 -6.36 13.71
C PRO A 355 -14.16 -5.50 14.96
N PHE A 356 -14.67 -4.26 14.97
CA PHE A 356 -14.35 -3.27 16.00
C PHE A 356 -14.85 -3.69 17.39
N GLY A 357 -13.93 -3.73 18.37
CA GLY A 357 -14.27 -4.07 19.75
C GLY A 357 -14.68 -5.54 19.97
N LEU A 358 -14.52 -6.39 18.96
CA LEU A 358 -14.82 -7.82 19.00
C LEU A 358 -13.53 -8.63 18.80
N PRO A 359 -13.53 -9.94 19.10
CA PRO A 359 -12.43 -10.82 18.73
C PRO A 359 -12.14 -10.78 17.22
N PRO A 360 -10.88 -10.98 16.79
CA PRO A 360 -10.55 -11.13 15.37
C PRO A 360 -11.38 -12.23 14.72
N LEU A 361 -11.54 -12.14 13.40
CA LEU A 361 -12.20 -13.22 12.64
C LEU A 361 -11.52 -14.57 12.93
N PRO A 362 -12.31 -15.67 12.99
CA PRO A 362 -11.75 -17.00 13.00
C PRO A 362 -10.72 -17.15 11.87
N ARG A 363 -9.58 -17.79 12.16
CA ARG A 363 -8.46 -17.91 11.21
C ARG A 363 -8.91 -18.42 9.83
N ALA A 364 -9.77 -19.42 9.78
CA ALA A 364 -10.30 -19.97 8.53
C ALA A 364 -11.20 -19.00 7.74
N GLU A 365 -11.93 -18.10 8.42
CA GLU A 365 -12.70 -17.04 7.77
C GLU A 365 -11.76 -15.96 7.20
N TYR A 366 -10.75 -15.54 7.99
CA TYR A 366 -9.74 -14.60 7.52
C TYR A 366 -8.98 -15.13 6.30
N GLU A 367 -8.52 -16.38 6.35
CA GLU A 367 -7.76 -17.03 5.25
C GLU A 367 -8.58 -17.08 3.95
N LYS A 368 -9.92 -17.23 4.03
CA LYS A 368 -10.79 -17.13 2.85
C LYS A 368 -10.82 -15.73 2.25
N VAL A 369 -10.98 -14.70 3.09
CA VAL A 369 -10.98 -13.31 2.62
C VAL A 369 -9.62 -12.94 2.04
N GLU A 370 -8.53 -13.36 2.68
CA GLU A 370 -7.16 -13.17 2.21
C GLU A 370 -6.92 -13.85 0.87
N ALA A 371 -7.24 -15.14 0.75
CA ALA A 371 -7.11 -15.89 -0.50
C ALA A 371 -7.93 -15.27 -1.64
N TRP A 372 -9.15 -14.82 -1.36
CA TRP A 372 -9.97 -14.11 -2.34
C TRP A 372 -9.34 -12.78 -2.78
N VAL A 373 -8.84 -11.96 -1.85
CA VAL A 373 -8.17 -10.69 -2.21
C VAL A 373 -6.90 -10.94 -3.02
N LEU A 374 -6.06 -11.87 -2.58
CA LEU A 374 -4.79 -12.20 -3.22
C LEU A 374 -4.97 -12.90 -4.58
N SER A 375 -6.12 -13.53 -4.83
CA SER A 375 -6.49 -14.09 -6.14
C SER A 375 -7.17 -13.08 -7.08
N GLY A 376 -7.18 -11.81 -6.70
CA GLY A 376 -7.66 -10.71 -7.54
C GLY A 376 -9.05 -10.21 -7.19
N ALA A 377 -9.62 -10.65 -6.07
CA ALA A 377 -10.90 -10.20 -5.54
C ALA A 377 -12.01 -10.14 -6.60
N ARG A 378 -12.12 -11.20 -7.41
CA ARG A 378 -13.04 -11.26 -8.56
C ARG A 378 -14.48 -11.16 -8.08
N GLY A 379 -15.34 -10.52 -8.86
CA GLY A 379 -16.78 -10.47 -8.60
C GLY A 379 -17.51 -11.76 -8.99
N PRO A 380 -18.80 -11.88 -8.66
CA PRO A 380 -19.63 -13.03 -9.04
C PRO A 380 -19.58 -13.36 -10.54
N SER A 381 -19.58 -12.33 -11.41
CA SER A 381 -19.53 -12.48 -12.87
C SER A 381 -18.14 -12.84 -13.41
N GLU A 382 -17.06 -12.50 -12.70
CA GLU A 382 -15.66 -12.74 -13.11
C GLU A 382 -15.13 -14.10 -12.64
N GLN A 383 -15.87 -14.81 -11.79
CA GLN A 383 -15.54 -16.14 -11.28
C GLN A 383 -16.07 -17.27 -12.18
N GLY A 384 -17.03 -16.93 -13.04
CA GLY A 384 -17.60 -17.84 -14.01
C GLY A 384 -16.89 -17.73 -15.36
N GLY A 385 -16.11 -18.75 -15.70
CA GLY A 385 -16.17 -19.30 -17.07
C GLY A 385 -17.57 -19.90 -17.39
N VAL A 386 -18.55 -19.70 -16.51
CA VAL A 386 -19.97 -19.96 -16.70
C VAL A 386 -20.70 -18.64 -16.46
N THR A 387 -21.18 -18.05 -17.55
CA THR A 387 -22.17 -16.98 -17.54
C THR A 387 -23.38 -17.46 -16.76
N VAL A 388 -23.57 -16.97 -15.52
CA VAL A 388 -24.87 -17.06 -14.88
C VAL A 388 -25.67 -15.88 -15.39
N HIS A 389 -26.39 -16.10 -16.50
CA HIS A 389 -27.49 -15.20 -16.82
C HIS A 389 -28.46 -15.21 -15.63
N PRO A 390 -28.99 -14.05 -15.20
CA PRO A 390 -30.06 -14.04 -14.22
C PRO A 390 -31.19 -14.95 -14.73
N PRO A 391 -31.91 -15.66 -13.83
CA PRO A 391 -33.05 -16.46 -14.26
C PRO A 391 -33.99 -15.56 -15.06
N ILE A 392 -34.24 -15.94 -16.32
CA ILE A 392 -35.28 -15.32 -17.13
C ILE A 392 -36.56 -15.43 -16.31
N GLU A 393 -37.08 -14.30 -15.84
CA GLU A 393 -38.41 -14.24 -15.27
C GLU A 393 -39.38 -14.65 -16.38
N VAL A 394 -39.87 -15.89 -16.31
CA VAL A 394 -40.98 -16.33 -17.13
C VAL A 394 -42.22 -15.63 -16.57
N GLY A 395 -42.54 -14.47 -17.13
CA GLY A 395 -43.81 -13.80 -16.88
C GLY A 395 -44.98 -14.75 -17.18
N PRO A 396 -46.11 -14.61 -16.47
CA PRO A 396 -47.26 -15.47 -16.67
C PRO A 396 -47.76 -15.37 -18.11
N GLY A 397 -47.95 -16.53 -18.74
CA GLY A 397 -48.31 -16.64 -20.15
C GLY A 397 -49.53 -15.79 -20.52
N GLU A 398 -49.37 -14.98 -21.56
CA GLU A 398 -50.49 -14.45 -22.32
C GLU A 398 -51.12 -15.61 -23.09
N LYS A 399 -52.37 -15.91 -22.73
CA LYS A 399 -53.33 -16.49 -23.64
C LYS A 399 -53.70 -15.40 -24.63
N ASP A 400 -53.48 -15.66 -25.90
CA ASP A 400 -54.46 -15.42 -26.97
C ASP A 400 -54.17 -16.37 -28.15
#